data_AF-A0A7V3J110-F1
#
_entry.id   AF-A0A7V3J110-F1
#
_cell.length_a   1.000
_cell.length_b   1.000
_cell.length_c   1.000
_cell.angle_alpha   90.00
_cell.angle_beta   90.00
_cell.angle_gamma   90.00
#
_symmetry.space_group_name_H-M   'P 1'
#
loop_
_entity.id
_entity.type
_entity.pdbx_description
1 polymer ?
#
loop_
_entity_poly.entity_id
_entity_poly.type
_entity_poly.pdbx_seq_one_letter_code
_entity_poly.pdbx_strand_id
1 'polypeptide(L)' 'MTIQWDRVTVPLELPEVVDEIDYQRVVMNSGATWDYFPGHFDSDYAQRHGHPTIFVNTMHLAGFADR' A
#
# COMPACT_ATOMS: atom_id res chain seq x y z
N MET A 1 6.57 -7.31 19.13
CA MET A 1 7.34 -8.57 19.20
C MET A 1 8.81 -8.18 19.10
N THR A 2 9.65 -8.59 20.04
CA THR A 2 11.09 -8.26 20.01
C THR A 2 11.84 -9.56 19.76
N ILE A 3 12.61 -9.62 18.66
CA ILE A 3 13.51 -10.76 18.36
C ILE A 3 14.88 -10.48 18.99
N GLN A 4 15.49 -11.50 19.60
CA GLN A 4 16.88 -11.43 20.03
C GLN A 4 17.82 -11.74 18.86
N TRP A 5 18.89 -10.97 18.71
CA TRP A 5 19.83 -11.08 17.59
C TRP A 5 20.44 -12.48 17.45
N ASP A 6 20.76 -13.13 18.56
CA ASP A 6 21.32 -14.48 18.62
C ASP A 6 20.34 -15.59 18.18
N ARG A 7 19.06 -15.25 17.95
CA ARG A 7 18.03 -16.16 17.45
C ARG A 7 17.76 -16.03 15.95
N VAL A 8 18.45 -15.13 15.25
CA VAL A 8 18.31 -14.94 13.79
C VAL A 8 19.32 -15.83 13.05
N THR A 9 18.83 -16.71 12.18
CA THR A 9 19.66 -17.55 11.29
C THR A 9 19.32 -17.28 9.84
N VAL A 10 20.31 -17.21 8.94
CA VAL A 10 20.06 -16.99 7.50
C VAL A 10 20.18 -18.33 6.75
N PRO A 11 19.17 -18.75 5.96
CA PRO A 11 17.92 -18.04 5.67
C PRO A 11 16.90 -18.11 6.83
N LEU A 12 16.10 -17.06 6.98
CA LEU A 12 14.94 -17.01 7.87
C LEU A 12 13.70 -16.71 7.04
N GLU A 13 12.68 -17.54 7.16
CA GLU A 13 11.36 -17.25 6.61
C GLU A 13 10.62 -16.30 7.55
N LEU A 14 10.11 -15.18 7.01
CA LEU A 14 9.28 -14.24 7.76
C LEU A 14 7.81 -14.69 7.72
N PRO A 15 7.02 -14.43 8.77
CA PRO A 15 5.58 -14.67 8.73
C PRO A 15 4.91 -13.90 7.59
N GLU A 16 3.95 -14.54 6.91
CA GLU A 16 3.10 -13.86 5.94
C GLU A 16 2.28 -12.77 6.63
N VAL A 17 2.13 -11.64 5.94
CA VAL A 17 1.17 -10.62 6.31
C VAL A 17 0.50 -10.08 5.05
N VAL A 18 -0.82 -10.01 5.09
CA VAL A 18 -1.67 -9.57 3.99
C VAL A 18 -2.24 -8.18 4.32
N ASP A 19 -2.19 -7.27 3.35
CA ASP A 19 -2.87 -5.98 3.43
C ASP A 19 -4.17 -6.02 2.63
N GLU A 20 -5.30 -5.91 3.31
CA GLU A 20 -6.60 -5.82 2.65
C GLU A 20 -6.87 -4.38 2.20
N ILE A 21 -6.97 -4.18 0.88
CA ILE A 21 -7.18 -2.88 0.25
C ILE A 21 -8.55 -2.86 -0.42
N ASP A 22 -9.45 -2.07 0.14
CA ASP A 22 -10.73 -1.74 -0.47
C ASP A 22 -10.71 -0.37 -1.13
N TYR A 23 -11.79 -0.04 -1.85
CA TYR A 23 -11.92 1.22 -2.56
C TYR A 23 -11.80 2.43 -1.63
N GLN A 24 -12.42 2.36 -0.44
CA GLN A 24 -12.39 3.44 0.53
C GLN A 24 -10.95 3.71 1.00
N ARG A 25 -10.16 2.66 1.25
CA ARG A 25 -8.77 2.77 1.68
C ARG A 25 -7.89 3.41 0.62
N VAL A 26 -8.12 3.12 -0.66
CA VAL A 26 -7.43 3.80 -1.78
C VAL A 26 -7.74 5.31 -1.76
N VAL A 27 -9.02 5.69 -1.65
CA VAL A 27 -9.41 7.11 -1.60
C VAL A 27 -8.82 7.83 -0.38
N MET A 28 -8.95 7.23 0.82
CA MET A 28 -8.44 7.81 2.06
C MET A 28 -6.92 7.97 2.05
N ASN A 29 -6.21 7.08 1.35
CA ASN A 29 -4.75 7.15 1.26
C ASN A 29 -4.29 8.47 0.63
N SER A 30 -4.94 8.95 -0.44
CA SER A 30 -4.59 10.23 -1.08
C SER A 30 -4.66 11.41 -0.10
N GLY A 31 -5.65 11.43 0.79
CA GLY A 31 -5.79 12.43 1.85
C GLY A 31 -4.75 12.30 2.95
N ALA A 32 -4.34 11.07 3.29
CA ALA A 32 -3.34 10.81 4.32
C ALA A 32 -1.90 11.13 3.87
N THR A 33 -1.59 10.90 2.59
CA THR A 33 -0.25 11.10 2.01
C THR A 33 -0.08 12.46 1.35
N TRP A 34 -1.19 13.18 1.12
CA TRP A 34 -1.24 14.46 0.41
C TRP A 34 -0.84 14.33 -1.07
N ASP A 35 -0.82 13.10 -1.58
CA ASP A 35 -0.67 12.83 -3.00
C ASP A 35 -2.04 12.88 -3.68
N TYR A 36 -2.36 14.06 -4.20
CA TYR A 36 -3.60 14.33 -4.92
C TYR A 36 -3.52 14.03 -6.42
N PHE A 37 -2.65 13.12 -6.85
CA PHE A 37 -2.75 12.57 -8.19
C PHE A 37 -4.17 11.98 -8.42
N PRO A 38 -4.93 12.43 -9.42
CA PRO A 38 -6.34 12.03 -9.59
C PRO A 38 -6.54 10.51 -9.76
N GLY A 39 -5.52 9.79 -10.22
CA GLY A 39 -5.56 8.33 -10.27
C GLY A 39 -5.72 7.65 -8.90
N HIS A 40 -5.64 8.36 -7.78
CA HIS A 40 -5.83 7.82 -6.42
C HIS A 40 -7.24 8.03 -5.85
N PHE A 41 -8.13 8.79 -6.51
CA PHE A 41 -9.48 9.06 -5.99
C PHE A 41 -10.55 9.34 -7.05
N ASP A 42 -10.18 9.64 -8.29
CA ASP A 42 -11.10 9.89 -9.41
C ASP A 42 -11.09 8.69 -10.39
N SER A 43 -12.14 7.86 -10.31
CA SER A 43 -12.31 6.69 -11.19
C SER A 43 -12.49 7.08 -12.65
N ASP A 44 -13.13 8.22 -12.93
CA ASP A 44 -13.39 8.68 -14.29
C ASP A 44 -12.10 9.19 -14.94
N TYR A 45 -11.22 9.84 -14.16
CA TYR A 45 -9.87 10.13 -14.60
C TYR A 45 -9.12 8.85 -14.99
N ALA A 46 -9.11 7.81 -14.14
CA ALA A 46 -8.42 6.57 -14.44
C ALA A 46 -8.96 5.86 -15.70
N GLN A 47 -10.29 5.79 -15.84
CA GLN A 47 -10.96 5.19 -17.00
C GLN A 47 -10.66 5.93 -18.31
N ARG A 48 -10.67 7.26 -18.30
CA ARG A 48 -10.29 8.09 -19.47
C ARG A 48 -8.83 7.87 -19.89
N HIS A 49 -7.98 7.41 -18.98
CA HIS A 49 -6.58 7.07 -19.24
C HIS A 49 -6.35 5.56 -19.49
N GLY A 50 -7.42 4.78 -19.72
CA GLY A 50 -7.32 3.38 -20.14
C GLY A 50 -7.18 2.37 -19.00
N HIS A 51 -7.49 2.76 -17.77
CA HIS A 51 -7.40 1.88 -16.60
C HIS A 51 -8.78 1.55 -16.03
N PRO A 52 -8.97 0.35 -15.43
CA PRO A 52 -10.28 -0.08 -14.96
C PRO A 52 -10.78 0.74 -13.76
N THR A 53 -9.88 1.22 -12.89
CA THR A 53 -10.22 1.99 -11.69
C THR A 53 -8.97 2.73 -11.16
N ILE A 54 -9.15 3.41 -10.02
CA ILE A 54 -8.11 4.09 -9.25
C ILE A 54 -7.02 3.13 -8.71
N PHE A 55 -5.86 3.69 -8.39
CA PHE A 55 -4.68 2.97 -7.93
C PHE A 55 -4.38 3.27 -6.48
N VAL A 56 -3.86 2.27 -5.77
CA VAL A 56 -3.19 2.52 -4.48
C VAL A 56 -1.91 3.32 -4.73
N ASN A 57 -1.64 4.28 -3.86
CA ASN A 57 -0.41 5.07 -3.88
C ASN A 57 0.82 4.21 -3.57
N THR A 58 1.96 4.50 -4.20
CA THR A 58 3.19 3.74 -3.96
C THR A 58 3.73 3.90 -2.54
N MET A 59 3.53 5.06 -1.88
CA MET A 59 3.95 5.26 -0.49
C MET A 59 3.15 4.41 0.49
N HIS A 60 1.92 4.01 0.14
CA HIS A 60 1.17 3.02 0.92
C HIS A 60 1.93 1.69 1.00
N LEU A 61 2.44 1.21 -0.14
CA LEU A 61 3.18 -0.06 -0.22
C LEU A 61 4.49 0.03 0.57
N ALA A 62 5.21 1.14 0.44
CA ALA A 62 6.44 1.37 1.20
C ALA A 62 6.17 1.38 2.71
N GLY A 63 5.13 2.10 3.17
CA GLY A 63 4.76 2.15 4.58
C GLY A 63 4.26 0.79 5.12
N PHE A 64 3.57 -0.01 4.30
CA PHE A 64 3.15 -1.35 4.71
C PHE A 64 4.33 -2.32 4.83
N ALA A 65 5.36 -2.17 4.00
CA ALA A 65 6.56 -2.99 4.06
C ALA A 65 7.49 -2.66 5.25
N ASP A 66 7.50 -1.41 5.71
CA ASP A 66 8.38 -0.90 6.79
C ASP A 66 7.89 -1.20 8.22
N ARG A 67 6.65 -1.64 8.38
CA ARG A 67 5.97 -1.81 9.69
C ARG A 67 6.54 -2.89 10.62
#